data_AF-A0A3N9URT4-F1
#
_entry.id   AF-A0A3N9URT4-F1
#
_cell.length_a   1.000
_cell.length_b   1.000
_cell.length_c   1.000
_cell.angle_alpha   90.00
_cell.angle_beta   90.00
_cell.angle_gamma   90.00
#
_symmetry.space_group_name_H-M   'P 1'
#
loop_
_entity.id
_entity.type
_entity.pdbx_description
1 polymer ?
#
loop_
_entity_poly.entity_id
_entity_poly.type
_entity_poly.pdbx_seq_one_letter_code
_entity_poly.pdbx_strand_id
1 'polypeptide(L)'
;MKIHEYQAKELFKKYRIPVPRGGVAFSVDEAQKVAAGLDVWPVVVKAQIHAGGRGKGGGVKLARSAEDVKQAAGQILGMTLVTHQTGPEGRLVRKLLVEQGLNIAKELYL
;
A
#
# COMPACT_ATOMS: atom_id res chain seq x y z
N MET A 1 -20.06 7.35 1.51
CA MET A 1 -18.82 7.43 2.33
C MET A 1 -17.85 6.34 1.89
N LYS A 2 -16.55 6.61 1.76
CA LYS A 2 -15.51 5.62 1.40
C LYS A 2 -14.57 5.39 2.58
N ILE A 3 -13.94 4.22 2.63
CA ILE A 3 -12.84 3.90 3.56
C ILE A 3 -11.57 3.56 2.78
N HIS A 4 -10.41 3.65 3.42
CA HIS A 4 -9.14 3.23 2.84
C HIS A 4 -8.99 1.71 2.82
N GLU A 5 -8.08 1.21 1.97
CA GLU A 5 -7.74 -0.22 1.86
C GLU A 5 -7.33 -0.81 3.22
N TYR A 6 -6.47 -0.12 3.99
CA TYR A 6 -6.05 -0.63 5.30
C TYR A 6 -7.25 -0.79 6.26
N GLN A 7 -8.22 0.13 6.25
CA GLN A 7 -9.42 0.05 7.10
C GLN A 7 -10.33 -1.10 6.68
N ALA A 8 -10.51 -1.30 5.38
CA ALA A 8 -11.27 -2.43 4.85
C ALA A 8 -10.62 -3.77 5.26
N LYS A 9 -9.28 -3.86 5.21
CA LYS A 9 -8.55 -5.06 5.62
C LYS A 9 -8.60 -5.29 7.14
N GLU A 10 -8.56 -4.25 7.95
CA GLU A 10 -8.81 -4.39 9.40
C GLU A 10 -10.24 -4.89 9.68
N LEU A 11 -11.23 -4.45 8.91
CA LEU A 11 -12.59 -4.98 9.00
C LEU A 11 -12.62 -6.46 8.61
N PHE A 12 -12.00 -6.84 7.49
CA PHE A 12 -11.92 -8.23 7.05
C PHE A 12 -11.28 -9.15 8.09
N LYS A 13 -10.18 -8.72 8.72
CA LYS A 13 -9.54 -9.45 9.82
C LYS A 13 -10.50 -9.70 11.00
N LYS A 14 -11.29 -8.69 11.40
CA LYS A 14 -12.29 -8.84 12.48
C LYS A 14 -13.31 -9.94 12.19
N TYR A 15 -13.64 -10.14 10.92
CA TYR A 15 -14.56 -11.18 10.45
C TYR A 15 -13.84 -12.44 9.92
N ARG A 16 -12.54 -12.60 10.21
CA ARG A 16 -11.72 -13.76 9.84
C ARG A 16 -11.63 -13.99 8.32
N ILE A 17 -11.84 -12.96 7.51
CA ILE A 17 -11.56 -12.99 6.08
C ILE A 17 -10.04 -12.83 5.88
N PRO A 18 -9.37 -13.77 5.19
CA PRO A 18 -7.92 -13.74 5.05
C PRO A 18 -7.48 -12.54 4.22
N VAL A 19 -6.46 -11.84 4.71
CA VAL A 19 -5.80 -10.71 4.02
C VAL A 19 -4.28 -10.85 4.21
N PRO A 20 -3.47 -10.26 3.30
CA PRO A 20 -2.02 -10.24 3.49
C PRO A 20 -1.64 -9.58 4.83
N ARG A 21 -0.63 -10.11 5.51
CA ARG A 21 -0.03 -9.43 6.68
C ARG A 21 0.55 -8.09 6.25
N GLY A 22 0.40 -7.07 7.07
CA GLY A 22 0.87 -5.73 6.79
C GLY A 22 0.47 -4.72 7.86
N GLY A 23 0.95 -3.50 7.67
CA GLY A 23 0.72 -2.38 8.58
C GLY A 23 0.67 -1.05 7.84
N VAL A 24 -0.02 -0.08 8.46
CA VAL A 24 -0.04 1.31 8.01
C VAL A 24 1.23 2.03 8.47
N ALA A 25 1.73 2.95 7.65
CA ALA A 25 2.87 3.79 7.97
C ALA A 25 2.59 5.25 7.59
N PHE A 26 2.99 6.17 8.46
CA PHE A 26 2.85 7.63 8.29
C PHE A 26 4.17 8.32 7.98
N SER A 27 5.29 7.59 8.04
CA SER A 27 6.63 8.05 7.68
C SER A 27 7.39 6.96 6.94
N VAL A 28 8.53 7.32 6.34
CA VAL A 28 9.45 6.37 5.72
C VAL A 28 10.02 5.39 6.77
N ASP A 29 10.39 5.89 7.95
CA ASP A 29 10.91 5.07 9.03
C ASP A 29 9.86 4.06 9.54
N GLU A 30 8.60 4.47 9.66
CA GLU A 30 7.52 3.54 9.98
C GLU A 30 7.32 2.49 8.90
N ALA A 31 7.44 2.85 7.62
CA ALA A 31 7.32 1.89 6.52
C ALA A 31 8.42 0.83 6.60
N GLN A 32 9.66 1.23 6.93
CA GLN A 32 10.77 0.30 7.15
C GLN A 32 10.54 -0.59 8.38
N LYS A 33 10.05 -0.03 9.50
CA LYS A 33 9.70 -0.80 10.70
C LYS A 33 8.61 -1.84 10.44
N VAL A 34 7.57 -1.47 9.68
CA VAL A 34 6.51 -2.41 9.29
C VAL A 34 7.10 -3.52 8.42
N ALA A 35 7.91 -3.20 7.41
CA ALA A 35 8.54 -4.20 6.57
C ALA A 35 9.44 -5.16 7.37
N ALA A 36 10.25 -4.64 8.28
CA ALA A 36 11.10 -5.44 9.16
C ALA A 36 10.27 -6.39 10.05
N GLY A 37 9.15 -5.92 10.60
CA GLY A 37 8.26 -6.74 11.43
C GLY A 37 7.49 -7.83 10.68
N LEU A 38 7.41 -7.75 9.34
CA LEU A 38 6.80 -8.81 8.53
C LEU A 38 7.74 -10.02 8.37
N ASP A 39 9.05 -9.79 8.41
CA ASP A 39 10.12 -10.79 8.22
C ASP A 39 9.90 -11.66 6.97
N VAL A 40 9.57 -11.01 5.86
CA VAL A 40 9.32 -11.66 4.56
C VAL A 40 9.66 -10.71 3.42
N TRP A 41 10.21 -11.27 2.35
CA TRP A 41 10.40 -10.58 1.08
C TRP A 41 9.76 -11.38 -0.06
N PRO A 42 9.24 -10.69 -1.09
CA PRO A 42 9.12 -9.23 -1.20
C PRO A 42 7.97 -8.66 -0.33
N VAL A 43 7.94 -7.34 -0.18
CA VAL A 43 6.79 -6.58 0.35
C VAL A 43 6.28 -5.60 -0.71
N VAL A 44 5.07 -5.07 -0.53
CA VAL A 44 4.47 -4.07 -1.42
C VAL A 44 4.17 -2.81 -0.63
N VAL A 45 4.64 -1.66 -1.13
CA VAL A 45 4.37 -0.32 -0.57
C VAL A 45 3.26 0.33 -1.37
N LYS A 46 2.15 0.68 -0.72
CA LYS A 46 0.90 1.13 -1.37
C LYS A 46 0.41 2.46 -0.84
N ALA A 47 0.24 3.45 -1.71
CA ALA A 47 -0.43 4.71 -1.42
C ALA A 47 -1.85 4.48 -0.90
N GLN A 48 -2.21 5.15 0.19
CA GLN A 48 -3.57 5.11 0.72
C GLN A 48 -4.34 6.38 0.33
N ILE A 49 -5.04 6.30 -0.80
CA ILE A 49 -6.05 7.28 -1.24
C ILE A 49 -7.36 6.55 -1.56
N HIS A 50 -8.49 7.26 -1.60
CA HIS A 50 -9.80 6.64 -1.89
C HIS A 50 -10.03 6.29 -3.37
N ALA A 51 -9.20 6.80 -4.27
CA ALA A 51 -9.29 6.54 -5.70
C ALA A 51 -8.55 5.24 -6.08
N GLY A 52 -9.10 4.52 -7.07
CA GLY A 52 -8.48 3.37 -7.72
C GLY A 52 -7.42 3.78 -8.75
N GLY A 53 -6.87 2.81 -9.49
CA GLY A 53 -5.84 3.09 -10.52
C GLY A 53 -4.45 3.42 -9.98
N ARG A 54 -4.22 3.26 -8.67
CA ARG A 54 -2.98 3.63 -7.97
C ARG A 54 -1.73 2.97 -8.55
N GLY A 55 -1.82 1.71 -8.98
CA GLY A 55 -0.68 1.00 -9.57
C GLY A 55 -0.17 1.65 -10.86
N LYS A 56 -1.07 1.97 -11.80
CA LYS A 56 -0.72 2.69 -13.03
C LYS A 56 -0.23 4.11 -12.76
N GLY A 57 -0.69 4.75 -11.68
CA GLY A 57 -0.22 6.06 -11.24
C GLY A 57 1.09 6.05 -10.44
N GLY A 58 1.76 4.90 -10.29
CA GLY A 58 3.02 4.79 -9.54
C GLY A 58 2.88 4.75 -8.01
N GLY A 59 1.65 4.70 -7.49
CA GLY A 59 1.35 4.62 -6.06
C GLY A 59 1.39 3.21 -5.48
N VAL A 60 1.85 2.20 -6.22
CA VAL A 60 2.03 0.83 -5.72
C VAL A 60 3.37 0.31 -6.24
N LYS A 61 4.27 -0.08 -5.34
CA LYS A 61 5.62 -0.55 -5.69
C LYS A 61 5.96 -1.83 -4.94
N LEU A 62 6.54 -2.81 -5.64
CA LEU A 62 7.12 -4.02 -5.06
C LEU A 62 8.53 -3.68 -4.56
N ALA A 63 8.85 -4.09 -3.35
CA ALA A 63 10.14 -3.89 -2.71
C ALA A 63 10.72 -5.24 -2.27
N ARG A 64 11.96 -5.53 -2.65
CA ARG A 64 12.65 -6.80 -2.37
C ARG A 64 13.67 -6.69 -1.23
N SER A 65 13.88 -5.49 -0.71
CA SER A 65 14.84 -5.20 0.35
C SER A 65 14.36 -4.05 1.24
N ALA A 66 14.99 -3.87 2.39
CA ALA A 66 14.72 -2.72 3.26
C ALA A 66 15.06 -1.37 2.61
N GLU A 67 16.07 -1.35 1.74
CA GLU A 67 16.44 -0.16 0.96
C GLU A 67 15.39 0.13 -0.12
N ASP A 68 14.88 -0.90 -0.80
CA ASP A 68 13.77 -0.74 -1.76
C ASP A 68 12.52 -0.16 -1.07
N VAL A 69 12.23 -0.58 0.17
CA VAL A 69 11.12 -0.04 0.97
C VAL A 69 11.33 1.44 1.26
N LYS A 70 12.53 1.82 1.70
CA LYS A 70 12.88 3.22 1.96
C LYS A 70 12.69 4.08 0.71
N GLN A 71 13.21 3.62 -0.43
CA GLN A 71 13.10 4.33 -1.70
C GLN A 71 11.64 4.42 -2.17
N ALA A 72 10.90 3.31 -2.16
CA ALA A 72 9.50 3.29 -2.56
C ALA A 72 8.64 4.17 -1.65
N ALA A 73 8.84 4.10 -0.34
CA ALA A 73 8.12 4.93 0.62
C ALA A 73 8.44 6.42 0.43
N GLY A 74 9.71 6.78 0.24
CA GLY A 74 10.13 8.16 0.00
C GLY A 74 9.61 8.75 -1.32
N GLN A 75 9.40 7.91 -2.34
CA GLN A 75 8.79 8.34 -3.61
C GLN A 75 7.27 8.50 -3.52
N ILE A 76 6.59 7.65 -2.73
CA ILE A 76 5.13 7.62 -2.67
C ILE A 76 4.58 8.56 -1.60
N LEU A 77 5.18 8.61 -0.41
CA LEU A 77 4.66 9.45 0.67
C LEU A 77 4.87 10.93 0.36
N GLY A 78 3.82 11.74 0.49
CA GLY A 78 3.86 13.16 0.19
C GLY A 78 3.66 13.52 -1.30
N MET A 79 3.63 12.54 -2.21
CA MET A 79 3.32 12.82 -3.61
C MET A 79 1.85 13.21 -3.80
N THR A 80 1.57 14.03 -4.82
CA THR A 80 0.22 14.17 -5.37
C THR A 80 -0.01 13.07 -6.40
N LEU A 81 -0.73 12.02 -6.00
CA LEU A 81 -0.95 10.85 -6.84
C LEU A 81 -2.09 11.09 -7.83
N VAL A 82 -1.74 11.15 -9.11
CA VAL A 82 -2.67 11.23 -10.24
C VAL A 82 -2.99 9.82 -10.74
N THR A 83 -4.28 9.56 -10.92
CA THR A 83 -4.83 8.33 -11.48
C THR A 83 -6.00 8.69 -12.40
N HIS A 84 -6.45 7.74 -13.23
CA HIS A 84 -7.66 7.92 -14.04
C HIS A 84 -8.93 8.28 -13.22
N GLN A 85 -8.95 8.01 -11.90
CA GLN A 85 -10.09 8.30 -11.03
C GLN A 85 -9.93 9.55 -10.16
N THR A 86 -8.72 10.12 -10.08
CA THR A 86 -8.49 11.35 -9.31
C THR A 86 -8.58 12.61 -10.14
N GLY A 87 -8.62 12.51 -11.48
CA GLY A 87 -8.42 13.67 -12.34
C GLY A 87 -6.99 14.24 -12.27
N PRO A 88 -6.71 15.30 -13.06
CA PRO A 88 -5.40 15.94 -13.12
C PRO A 88 -4.96 16.57 -11.79
N GLU A 89 -5.91 16.89 -10.90
CA GLU A 89 -5.63 17.44 -9.57
C GLU A 89 -4.98 16.43 -8.61
N GLY A 90 -5.15 15.14 -8.88
CA GLY A 90 -4.59 14.06 -8.07
C GLY A 90 -5.06 14.06 -6.61
N ARG A 91 -4.40 13.27 -5.78
CA ARG A 91 -4.61 13.26 -4.33
C ARG A 91 -3.30 13.12 -3.57
N LEU A 92 -3.09 13.99 -2.58
CA LEU A 92 -1.94 13.94 -1.69
C LEU A 92 -1.92 12.62 -0.90
N VAL A 93 -0.83 11.87 -1.01
CA VAL A 93 -0.62 10.63 -0.25
C VAL A 93 -0.06 10.95 1.13
N ARG A 94 -0.88 10.76 2.16
CA ARG A 94 -0.49 11.06 3.57
C ARG A 94 -0.11 9.85 4.39
N LYS A 95 -0.34 8.65 3.87
CA LYS A 95 -0.05 7.39 4.56
C LYS A 95 0.14 6.26 3.55
N LEU A 96 0.89 5.25 3.96
CA LEU A 96 1.22 4.07 3.19
C LEU A 96 0.64 2.83 3.86
N LEU A 97 0.45 1.79 3.07
CA LEU A 97 0.24 0.43 3.54
C LEU A 97 1.39 -0.42 3.03
N VAL A 98 2.12 -1.04 3.95
CA VAL A 98 3.21 -1.99 3.65
C VAL A 98 2.71 -3.39 3.97
N GLU A 99 2.75 -4.27 2.97
CA GLU A 99 2.20 -5.63 3.08
C GLU A 99 3.10 -6.69 2.49
N GLN A 100 2.98 -7.92 2.98
CA GLN A 100 3.66 -9.08 2.39
C GLN A 100 3.29 -9.23 0.91
N GLY A 101 4.30 -9.46 0.07
CA GLY A 101 4.10 -9.90 -1.30
C GLY A 101 3.57 -11.33 -1.32
N LEU A 102 2.71 -11.62 -2.29
CA LEU A 102 2.11 -12.95 -2.46
C LEU A 102 2.35 -13.45 -3.89
N ASN A 103 2.49 -14.76 -4.04
CA ASN A 103 2.51 -15.41 -5.35
C ASN A 103 1.08 -15.57 -5.86
N ILE A 104 0.67 -14.66 -6.74
CA ILE A 104 -0.70 -14.61 -7.28
C ILE A 104 -0.82 -15.63 -8.41
N ALA A 105 -1.62 -16.68 -8.21
CA ALA A 105 -1.90 -17.69 -9.24
C ALA A 105 -3.02 -17.27 -10.20
N LYS A 106 -4.03 -16.57 -9.69
CA LYS A 106 -5.19 -16.09 -10.45
C LYS A 106 -5.79 -14.86 -9.76
N GLU A 107 -6.32 -13.94 -10.55
CA GLU A 107 -7.06 -12.77 -10.07
C GLU A 107 -8.53 -12.91 -10.46
N LEU A 108 -9.44 -12.63 -9.52
CA LEU A 108 -10.89 -12.68 -9.70
C LEU A 108 -11.50 -11.36 -9.25
N TYR A 109 -12.66 -11.00 -9.83
CA TYR A 109 -13.48 -9.87 -9.40
C TYR A 109 -14.74 -10.40 -8.69
N LEU A 110 -15.05 -9.85 -7.51
CA LEU A 110 -16.23 -10.18 -6.69
C LEU A 110 -16.97 -8.90 -6.32
#